data_AF-A0A8R1XPJ9-F1
#
_entry.id   AF-A0A8R1XPJ9-F1
#
_cell.length_a   1.000
_cell.length_b   1.000
_cell.length_c   1.000
_cell.angle_alpha   90.00
_cell.angle_beta   90.00
_cell.angle_gamma   90.00
#
_symmetry.space_group_name_H-M   'P 1'
#
loop_
_entity.id
_entity.type
_entity.pdbx_description
1 polymer ?
#
loop_
_entity_poly.entity_id
_entity_poly.type
_entity_poly.pdbx_seq_one_letter_code
_entity_poly.pdbx_strand_id
1 'polypeptide(L)' 'MINIFFFRHVHVPKDLVRLMPKDRLMSEKEWRSLGIQQSQGWVHYMIHTPERHVLLFRRPLKDVIVCEENNGKDKEEMN' A
#
# COMPACT_ATOMS: atom_id res chain seq x y z
N MET A 1 -15.23 -10.26 -11.27
CA MET A 1 -14.60 -9.21 -10.43
C MET A 1 -13.10 -9.22 -10.68
N ILE A 2 -12.56 -8.19 -11.33
CA ILE A 2 -11.11 -8.06 -11.57
C ILE A 2 -10.47 -7.59 -10.25
N ASN A 3 -9.47 -8.29 -9.74
CA ASN A 3 -8.70 -7.84 -8.58
C ASN A 3 -7.68 -6.79 -9.04
N ILE A 4 -8.03 -5.51 -8.88
CA ILE A 4 -7.16 -4.38 -9.23
C ILE A 4 -6.40 -3.92 -7.97
N PHE A 5 -5.13 -3.57 -8.13
CA PHE A 5 -4.26 -3.10 -7.06
C PHE A 5 -3.58 -1.78 -7.45
N PHE A 6 -3.38 -0.90 -6.48
CA PHE A 6 -2.41 0.18 -6.56
C PHE A 6 -1.04 -0.31 -6.14
N PHE A 7 0.00 0.19 -6.80
CA PHE A 7 1.39 -0.10 -6.48
C PHE A 7 2.11 1.19 -6.08
N ARG A 8 3.04 1.07 -5.12
CA ARG A 8 3.86 2.18 -4.65
C ARG A 8 5.24 1.68 -4.25
N HIS A 9 6.26 2.47 -4.55
CA HIS A 9 7.61 2.25 -4.07
C HIS A 9 7.94 3.24 -2.96
N VAL A 10 8.60 2.78 -1.91
CA VAL A 10 9.11 3.63 -0.83
C VAL A 10 10.61 3.43 -0.73
N HIS A 11 11.35 4.52 -0.80
CA HIS A 11 12.79 4.51 -0.59
C HIS A 11 13.09 4.74 0.89
N VAL A 12 13.79 3.79 1.51
CA VAL A 12 14.35 3.96 2.85
C VAL A 12 15.83 4.33 2.77
N PRO A 13 16.38 5.04 3.77
CA PRO A 13 17.81 5.25 3.86
C PRO A 13 18.59 3.93 3.83
N LYS A 14 19.71 3.90 3.10
CA LYS A 14 20.52 2.69 2.91
C LYS A 14 21.02 2.11 4.24
N ASP A 15 21.27 2.95 5.24
CA ASP A 15 21.73 2.55 6.57
C ASP A 15 20.68 1.77 7.39
N LEU A 16 19.40 1.86 7.02
CA LEU A 16 18.31 1.11 7.65
C LEU A 16 18.12 -0.27 7.05
N VAL A 17 18.69 -0.56 5.87
CA VAL A 17 18.54 -1.87 5.19
C VAL A 17 19.02 -3.03 6.07
N ARG A 18 20.03 -2.80 6.91
CA ARG A 18 20.54 -3.81 7.85
C ARG A 18 19.55 -4.22 8.93
N LEU A 19 18.54 -3.39 9.21
CA LEU A 19 17.47 -3.67 10.17
C LEU A 19 16.31 -4.44 9.54
N MET A 20 16.27 -4.54 8.21
CA MET A 20 15.20 -5.21 7.47
C MET A 20 15.46 -6.71 7.37
N PRO A 21 14.40 -7.55 7.42
CA PRO A 21 14.52 -8.98 7.16
C PRO A 21 15.10 -9.25 5.76
N LYS A 22 15.89 -10.32 5.61
CA LYS A 22 16.59 -10.63 4.36
C LYS A 22 15.84 -11.57 3.43
N ASP A 23 14.93 -12.35 3.98
CA ASP A 23 14.34 -13.56 3.43
C ASP A 23 12.81 -13.58 3.55
N ARG A 24 12.21 -12.55 4.14
CA ARG A 24 10.76 -12.42 4.29
C ARG A 24 10.27 -10.99 4.13
N LEU A 25 8.99 -10.87 3.80
CA LEU A 25 8.28 -9.60 3.74
C LEU A 25 8.02 -9.08 5.17
N MET A 26 7.83 -7.77 5.26
CA MET A 26 7.53 -7.07 6.51
C MET A 26 6.04 -6.89 6.66
N SER A 27 5.52 -7.20 7.86
CA SER A 27 4.18 -6.85 8.29
C SER A 27 4.02 -5.33 8.44
N GLU A 28 2.77 -4.86 8.50
CA GLU A 28 2.46 -3.45 8.72
C GLU A 28 3.15 -2.86 9.94
N LYS A 29 3.15 -3.60 11.05
CA LYS A 29 3.82 -3.18 12.27
C LYS A 29 5.32 -3.00 12.10
N GLU A 30 5.97 -3.90 11.36
CA GLU A 30 7.43 -3.87 11.18
C GLU A 30 7.87 -2.70 10.31
N TRP A 31 7.25 -2.51 9.15
CA TRP A 31 7.65 -1.38 8.29
C TRP A 31 7.25 -0.03 8.88
N ARG A 32 6.17 0.05 9.68
CA ARG A 32 5.85 1.27 10.46
C ARG A 32 6.88 1.55 11.53
N SER A 33 7.47 0.53 12.16
CA SER A 33 8.56 0.71 13.13
C SER A 33 9.86 1.24 12.50
N LEU A 34 10.03 1.12 11.19
CA LEU A 34 11.13 1.78 10.45
C LEU A 34 10.85 3.27 10.15
N GLY A 35 9.69 3.80 10.57
CA GLY A 35 9.28 5.19 10.33
C GLY A 35 8.49 5.41 9.04
N ILE A 36 8.15 4.34 8.30
CA ILE A 36 7.36 4.48 7.06
C ILE A 36 5.91 4.84 7.42
N GLN A 37 5.44 5.95 6.85
CA GLN A 37 4.08 6.46 7.05
C GLN A 37 3.32 6.45 5.71
N GLN A 38 2.22 5.70 5.69
CA GLN A 38 1.25 5.70 4.60
C GLN A 38 -0.13 5.32 5.16
N SER A 39 -1.18 5.47 4.34
CA SER A 39 -2.54 5.04 4.69
C SER A 39 -2.56 3.57 5.10
N GLN A 40 -3.62 3.12 5.76
CA GLN A 40 -3.79 1.69 6.02
C GLN A 40 -4.05 0.90 4.71
N GLY A 41 -3.89 -0.42 4.78
CA GLY A 41 -4.19 -1.35 3.68
C GLY A 41 -3.06 -1.60 2.69
N TRP A 42 -1.89 -0.97 2.86
CA TRP A 42 -0.70 -1.27 2.05
C TRP A 42 0.02 -2.52 2.56
N VAL A 43 0.36 -3.41 1.63
CA VAL A 43 1.05 -4.67 1.90
C VAL A 43 2.40 -4.68 1.18
N HIS A 44 3.48 -4.89 1.92
CA HIS A 44 4.79 -5.17 1.34
C HIS A 44 4.70 -6.54 0.64
N TYR A 45 4.81 -6.58 -0.68
CA TYR A 45 4.45 -7.78 -1.46
C TYR A 45 5.63 -8.46 -2.16
N MET A 46 6.76 -7.76 -2.31
CA MET A 46 7.93 -8.29 -2.99
C MET A 46 9.20 -7.62 -2.49
N ILE A 47 10.25 -8.42 -2.30
CA ILE A 47 11.59 -7.93 -1.98
C ILE A 47 12.30 -7.60 -3.28
N HIS A 48 12.71 -6.34 -3.45
CA HIS A 48 13.53 -5.95 -4.58
C HIS A 48 15.01 -6.25 -4.29
N THR A 49 15.51 -7.38 -4.81
CA THR A 49 16.85 -7.90 -4.48
C THR A 49 18.00 -6.97 -4.87
N PRO A 50 18.01 -6.35 -6.08
CA PRO A 50 19.08 -5.44 -6.49
C PRO A 50 19.18 -4.21 -5.59
N GLU A 51 18.05 -3.61 -5.22
CA GLU A 51 18.00 -2.40 -4.38
C GLU A 51 17.11 -2.61 -3.17
N ARG A 52 17.66 -3.27 -2.14
CA ARG A 52 16.91 -3.60 -0.91
C ARG A 52 16.36 -2.40 -0.12
N HIS A 53 16.87 -1.21 -0.41
CA HIS A 53 16.37 0.04 0.16
C HIS A 53 15.08 0.54 -0.54
N VAL A 54 14.62 -0.15 -1.58
CA VAL A 54 13.35 0.09 -2.26
C VAL A 54 12.34 -0.95 -1.79
N LEU A 55 11.31 -0.48 -1.09
CA LEU A 55 10.20 -1.31 -0.61
C LEU A 55 9.00 -1.23 -1.53
N LEU A 56 8.53 -2.39 -1.98
CA LEU A 56 7.43 -2.51 -2.94
C LEU A 56 6.12 -2.81 -2.21
N PHE A 57 5.16 -1.89 -2.30
CA PHE A 57 3.85 -2.03 -1.67
C PHE A 57 2.73 -2.16 -2.69
N ARG A 58 1.69 -2.92 -2.34
CA ARG A 58 0.43 -2.99 -3.07
C ARG A 58 -0.76 -2.76 -2.15
N ARG A 59 -1.84 -2.18 -2.66
CA ARG A 59 -3.12 -2.02 -1.95
C ARG A 59 -4.29 -2.36 -2.89
N PRO A 60 -5.29 -3.16 -2.48
CA PRO A 60 -6.47 -3.44 -3.29
C PRO A 60 -7.26 -2.15 -3.63
N LEU A 61 -7.79 -2.07 -4.84
CA LEU A 61 -8.63 -0.93 -5.28
C LEU A 61 -10.04 -0.95 -4.67
N LYS A 62 -10.51 -2.11 -4.19
CA LYS A 62 -11.90 -2.31 -3.74
C LYS A 62 -12.36 -1.27 -2.72
N ASP A 63 -11.45 -0.75 -1.88
CA ASP A 63 -11.78 0.29 -0.90
C ASP A 63 -12.16 1.64 -1.53
N VAL A 64 -11.71 1.94 -2.76
CA VAL A 64 -11.90 3.26 -3.39
C VAL A 64 -13.20 3.33 -4.19
N ILE A 65 -13.55 2.26 -4.92
CA ILE A 65 -14.71 2.30 -5.83
C ILE A 65 -16.06 2.36 -5.07
N VAL A 66 -16.11 1.89 -3.82
CA VAL A 66 -17.36 1.87 -3.02
C VAL A 66 -17.91 3.27 -2.75
N CYS A 67 -17.08 4.32 -2.76
CA CYS A 67 -17.54 5.68 -2.53
C CYS A 67 -18.20 6.32 -3.75
N GLU A 68 -17.86 5.89 -4.97
CA GLU A 68 -18.38 6.52 -6.19
C GLU A 68 -19.75 5.95 -6.60
N GLU A 69 -20.00 4.65 -6.38
CA GLU A 69 -21.29 4.05 -6.73
C GLU A 69 -22.45 4.57 -5.86
N ASN A 70 -22.17 5.04 -4.63
CA ASN A 70 -23.20 5.57 -3.75
C ASN A 70 -23.52 7.06 -3.98
N ASN A 71 -22.70 7.80 -4.74
CA ASN A 71 -22.93 9.22 -5.00
C ASN A 71 -23.74 9.49 -6.28
N GLY A 72 -24.16 8.44 -6.99
CA GLY A 72 -24.87 8.54 -8.26
C GLY A 72 -26.39 8.62 -8.20
N LYS A 73 -27.03 8.56 -7.02
CA LYS A 73 -28.50 8.43 -6.90
C LYS A 73 -29.27 9.62 -6.33
N ASP A 74 -28.63 10.66 -5.81
CA ASP A 74 -29.35 11.71 -5.05
C ASP A 74 -29.58 13.01 -5.85
N LYS A 75 -30.02 12.93 -7.10
CA LYS A 75 -30.35 14.12 -7.92
C LYS A 75 -31.68 14.05 -8.68
N GLU A 76 -32.65 13.31 -8.20
CA GLU A 76 -34.01 13.36 -8.75
C GLU A 76 -35.00 13.26 -7.58
N GLU A 77 -35.55 14.40 -7.16
CA GLU A 77 -36.81 14.60 -6.39
C GLU A 77 -36.71 15.87 -5.53
N MET A 78 -36.62 17.03 -6.20
CA MET A 78 -37.10 18.28 -5.64
C MET A 78 -38.04 18.90 -6.66
N ASN A 79 -39.28 18.38 -6.68
CA ASN A 79 -40.45 19.00 -7.29
C ASN A 79 -41.59 18.93 -6.28
#